data_AF-A0A1I7B9X5-F1
#
_entry.id   AF-A0A1I7B9X5-F1
#
_cell.length_a   1.000
_cell.length_b   1.000
_cell.length_c   1.000
_cell.angle_alpha   90.00
_cell.angle_beta   90.00
_cell.angle_gamma   90.00
#
_symmetry.space_group_name_H-M   'P 1'
#
loop_
_entity.id
_entity.type
_entity.pdbx_description
1 polymer ?
#
loop_
_entity_poly.entity_id
_entity_poly.type
_entity_poly.pdbx_seq_one_letter_code
_entity_poly.pdbx_strand_id
1 'polypeptide(L)'
;MKRTIFLAGSAMALILSTGISAQAATCTLSAGMIGCTQADSAPVASAENNVTVRIDAAASVVSDDEEFTAVALSGDAVAIDNAGAIRQTDTGKGGYAITGSGDGMTVTNAGRIESGDRGIAMLGGSGLTVLNRAGATISARRQTIRADESSPGARVENRGTIFSRDGRALQLRSFGTTVINRGDLIGGEEVVEARGDFTLENHGTIRLNDLLIEDEDGVQFASGTVNNHGLIQGSDDGIDMDEGLIVNHANGVIRSTSAILDTGNGIDIDPQYDDEINPVRASGAVEIVNMGLIEGQYAIGADDAAQNEITMTNSGTLRGNGSAAVQLAPGQGDSRLNLLGNSLIYGDVNFGAGNDVIDIAAILSGSLIDDGVFDGGPGDDMVVFQLLELADFIGVDIFDDTVELAFEMAGDVLFGTFVGFDVFNIGGRNYGAAELDDALSDLPAPSAVPLPAGLSLLLAGLGGLALMRRRR
;
A
#
# COMPACT_ATOMS: atom_id res chain seq x y z
N MET A 1 -103.47 15.49 0.04
CA MET A 1 -102.09 15.94 0.29
C MET A 1 -101.24 14.68 0.56
N LYS A 2 -100.69 14.06 -0.50
CA LYS A 2 -99.23 13.94 -0.79
C LYS A 2 -98.34 13.72 0.45
N ARG A 3 -97.75 12.52 0.59
CA ARG A 3 -96.35 12.25 0.17
C ARG A 3 -95.90 10.81 0.46
N THR A 4 -95.44 10.17 -0.62
CA THR A 4 -94.61 8.96 -0.72
C THR A 4 -93.21 9.22 -0.15
N ILE A 5 -92.62 8.24 0.56
CA ILE A 5 -91.20 8.21 0.93
C ILE A 5 -90.57 6.97 0.29
N PHE A 6 -89.51 7.19 -0.49
CA PHE A 6 -88.71 6.19 -1.22
C PHE A 6 -87.54 5.67 -0.37
N LEU A 7 -87.21 4.39 -0.57
CA LEU A 7 -85.97 3.73 -0.12
C LEU A 7 -84.72 4.32 -0.81
N ALA A 8 -83.59 4.30 -0.10
CA ALA A 8 -82.27 4.14 -0.72
C ALA A 8 -81.35 3.34 0.24
N GLY A 9 -81.09 2.07 -0.10
CA GLY A 9 -80.07 1.25 0.53
C GLY A 9 -78.77 1.37 -0.25
N SER A 10 -77.71 1.82 0.41
CA SER A 10 -76.37 1.89 -0.14
C SER A 10 -75.66 0.55 0.05
N ALA A 11 -75.46 -0.20 -1.04
CA ALA A 11 -74.58 -1.35 -1.08
C ALA A 11 -73.13 -0.85 -1.21
N MET A 12 -72.32 -1.13 -0.19
CA MET A 12 -70.89 -0.84 -0.16
C MET A 12 -70.16 -2.05 -0.77
N ALA A 13 -69.74 -1.92 -2.03
CA ALA A 13 -68.95 -2.94 -2.72
C ALA A 13 -67.49 -2.85 -2.27
N LEU A 14 -67.04 -3.85 -1.51
CA LEU A 14 -65.64 -4.06 -1.15
C LEU A 14 -64.92 -4.68 -2.36
N ILE A 15 -64.19 -3.86 -3.12
CA ILE A 15 -63.31 -4.34 -4.19
C ILE A 15 -62.02 -4.81 -3.52
N LEU A 16 -61.91 -6.13 -3.30
CA LEU A 16 -60.64 -6.79 -2.99
C LEU A 16 -59.77 -6.75 -4.25
N SER A 17 -58.87 -5.76 -4.33
CA SER A 17 -57.76 -5.78 -5.28
C SER A 17 -56.77 -6.86 -4.84
N THR A 18 -56.93 -8.06 -5.38
CA THR A 18 -55.88 -9.08 -5.32
C THR A 18 -54.65 -8.50 -6.02
N GLY A 19 -53.61 -8.16 -5.25
CA GLY A 19 -52.33 -7.73 -5.77
C GLY A 19 -51.79 -8.81 -6.71
N ILE A 20 -51.72 -8.49 -8.00
CA ILE A 20 -50.95 -9.27 -8.96
C ILE A 20 -49.51 -8.99 -8.58
N SER A 21 -48.81 -9.96 -8.00
CA SER A 21 -47.36 -9.90 -7.84
C SER A 21 -46.78 -9.65 -9.23
N ALA A 22 -46.18 -8.47 -9.44
CA ALA A 22 -45.50 -8.17 -10.69
C ALA A 22 -44.40 -9.23 -10.88
N GLN A 23 -44.47 -9.98 -11.98
CA GLN A 23 -43.42 -10.94 -12.31
C GLN A 23 -42.16 -10.14 -12.64
N ALA A 24 -41.05 -10.46 -11.96
CA ALA A 24 -39.75 -9.85 -12.24
C ALA A 24 -39.43 -9.99 -13.74
N ALA A 25 -38.79 -8.97 -14.32
CA ALA A 25 -38.34 -9.06 -15.70
C ALA A 25 -37.34 -10.22 -15.84
N THR A 26 -37.33 -10.90 -16.98
CA THR A 26 -36.42 -12.03 -17.20
C THR A 26 -35.39 -11.70 -18.25
N CYS A 27 -34.12 -11.97 -17.98
CA CYS A 27 -33.09 -11.96 -19.00
C CYS A 27 -33.33 -13.10 -20.01
N THR A 28 -32.91 -12.90 -21.26
CA THR A 28 -33.15 -13.86 -22.35
C THR A 28 -31.86 -14.51 -22.80
N LEU A 29 -31.81 -15.84 -22.84
CA LEU A 29 -30.70 -16.60 -23.42
C LEU A 29 -30.84 -16.69 -24.96
N SER A 30 -29.79 -16.33 -25.68
CA SER A 30 -29.67 -16.48 -27.13
C SER A 30 -28.22 -16.76 -27.52
N ALA A 31 -27.96 -17.92 -28.13
CA ALA A 31 -26.65 -18.28 -28.69
C ALA A 31 -25.44 -18.03 -27.76
N GLY A 32 -25.51 -18.48 -26.50
CA GLY A 32 -24.44 -18.29 -25.50
C GLY A 32 -24.42 -16.91 -24.85
N MET A 33 -25.38 -16.04 -25.15
CA MET A 33 -25.53 -14.71 -24.52
C MET A 33 -26.80 -14.65 -23.69
N ILE A 34 -26.70 -14.25 -22.42
CA ILE A 34 -27.84 -13.92 -21.56
C ILE A 34 -28.00 -12.40 -21.54
N GLY A 35 -29.01 -11.88 -22.25
CA GLY A 35 -29.26 -10.45 -22.36
C GLY A 35 -30.31 -9.95 -21.37
N CYS A 36 -29.95 -8.98 -20.54
CA CYS A 36 -30.82 -8.26 -19.60
C CYS A 36 -31.04 -6.83 -20.11
N THR A 37 -32.27 -6.51 -20.51
CA THR A 37 -32.62 -5.21 -21.15
C THR A 37 -33.62 -4.38 -20.36
N GLN A 38 -34.17 -4.94 -19.28
CA GLN A 38 -35.19 -4.30 -18.44
C GLN A 38 -34.65 -4.09 -17.02
N ALA A 39 -35.22 -3.12 -16.32
CA ALA A 39 -34.98 -2.95 -14.90
C ALA A 39 -35.59 -4.11 -14.11
N ASP A 40 -34.99 -4.37 -12.94
CA ASP A 40 -35.43 -5.33 -11.92
C ASP A 40 -35.61 -6.73 -12.50
N SER A 41 -34.62 -7.15 -13.30
CA SER A 41 -34.55 -8.51 -13.79
C SER A 41 -34.21 -9.47 -12.65
N ALA A 42 -34.82 -10.66 -12.69
CA ALA A 42 -34.54 -11.74 -11.76
C ALA A 42 -33.07 -12.19 -11.83
N PRO A 43 -32.53 -12.81 -10.75
CA PRO A 43 -31.18 -13.35 -10.72
C PRO A 43 -30.85 -14.27 -11.90
N VAL A 44 -29.60 -14.22 -12.35
CA VAL A 44 -29.08 -15.00 -13.47
C VAL A 44 -28.14 -16.07 -12.94
N ALA A 45 -28.36 -17.33 -13.32
CA ALA A 45 -27.45 -18.42 -13.04
C ALA A 45 -27.15 -19.24 -14.31
N SER A 46 -25.89 -19.61 -14.53
CA SER A 46 -25.49 -20.50 -15.62
C SER A 46 -24.29 -21.36 -15.26
N ALA A 47 -24.32 -22.62 -15.67
CA ALA A 47 -23.19 -23.55 -15.58
C ALA A 47 -22.56 -23.87 -16.95
N GLU A 48 -23.01 -23.19 -18.00
CA GLU A 48 -22.50 -23.40 -19.35
C GLU A 48 -21.18 -22.65 -19.56
N ASN A 49 -20.24 -23.29 -20.26
CA ASN A 49 -18.99 -22.65 -20.67
C ASN A 49 -19.22 -21.65 -21.82
N ASN A 50 -18.35 -20.66 -21.94
CA ASN A 50 -18.39 -19.64 -22.99
C ASN A 50 -19.68 -18.79 -23.00
N VAL A 51 -20.30 -18.59 -21.83
CA VAL A 51 -21.49 -17.75 -21.70
C VAL A 51 -21.11 -16.30 -21.41
N THR A 52 -21.77 -15.37 -22.09
CA THR A 52 -21.71 -13.94 -21.77
C THR A 52 -23.03 -13.45 -21.18
N VAL A 53 -23.01 -12.85 -19.99
CA VAL A 53 -24.15 -12.11 -19.43
C VAL A 53 -23.98 -10.63 -19.77
N ARG A 54 -24.97 -10.04 -20.45
CA ARG A 54 -24.96 -8.62 -20.84
C ARG A 54 -26.09 -7.88 -20.16
N ILE A 55 -25.76 -6.80 -19.44
CA ILE A 55 -26.72 -5.92 -18.79
C ILE A 55 -26.64 -4.55 -19.46
N ASP A 56 -27.70 -4.14 -20.14
CA ASP A 56 -27.75 -2.85 -20.84
C ASP A 56 -27.87 -1.66 -19.87
N ALA A 57 -27.56 -0.44 -20.34
CA ALA A 57 -27.40 0.75 -19.49
C ALA A 57 -28.62 1.14 -18.64
N ALA A 58 -29.83 0.78 -19.06
CA ALA A 58 -31.07 1.03 -18.33
C ALA A 58 -31.63 -0.23 -17.64
N ALA A 59 -30.93 -1.36 -17.76
CA ALA A 59 -31.32 -2.63 -17.18
C ALA A 59 -30.72 -2.79 -15.77
N SER A 60 -31.35 -3.66 -14.99
CA SER A 60 -30.76 -4.12 -13.74
C SER A 60 -31.06 -5.58 -13.48
N VAL A 61 -30.14 -6.25 -12.78
CA VAL A 61 -30.33 -7.59 -12.20
C VAL A 61 -30.25 -7.42 -10.69
N VAL A 62 -31.30 -7.83 -9.99
CA VAL A 62 -31.45 -7.57 -8.55
C VAL A 62 -31.70 -8.88 -7.81
N SER A 63 -31.03 -9.03 -6.67
CA SER A 63 -31.36 -10.02 -5.65
C SER A 63 -31.43 -9.38 -4.27
N ASP A 64 -32.32 -9.91 -3.43
CA ASP A 64 -32.49 -9.58 -2.02
C ASP A 64 -32.39 -10.82 -1.11
N ASP A 65 -31.95 -11.95 -1.67
CA ASP A 65 -31.83 -13.23 -0.98
C ASP A 65 -30.36 -13.70 -1.01
N GLU A 66 -29.81 -14.05 0.15
CA GLU A 66 -28.44 -14.56 0.29
C GLU A 66 -28.24 -15.90 -0.42
N GLU A 67 -29.30 -16.70 -0.61
CA GLU A 67 -29.22 -17.98 -1.33
C GLU A 67 -29.14 -17.78 -2.86
N PHE A 68 -29.51 -16.59 -3.36
CA PHE A 68 -29.51 -16.28 -4.79
C PHE A 68 -28.61 -15.08 -5.09
N THR A 69 -27.37 -15.34 -5.51
CA THR A 69 -26.51 -14.29 -6.08
C THR A 69 -27.18 -13.64 -7.29
N ALA A 70 -27.08 -12.32 -7.45
CA ALA A 70 -27.69 -11.62 -8.60
C ALA A 70 -27.17 -12.17 -9.95
N VAL A 71 -25.86 -12.45 -10.06
CA VAL A 71 -25.29 -13.19 -11.18
C VAL A 71 -24.34 -14.31 -10.69
N ALA A 72 -24.66 -15.57 -10.92
CA ALA A 72 -23.84 -16.73 -10.56
C ALA A 72 -23.41 -17.52 -11.81
N LEU A 73 -22.10 -17.65 -12.05
CA LEU A 73 -21.57 -18.35 -13.23
C LEU A 73 -20.56 -19.43 -12.81
N SER A 74 -20.85 -20.70 -13.09
CA SER A 74 -19.99 -21.83 -12.70
C SER A 74 -19.29 -22.52 -13.87
N GLY A 75 -19.55 -22.10 -15.11
CA GLY A 75 -18.85 -22.60 -16.30
C GLY A 75 -17.52 -21.89 -16.54
N ASP A 76 -16.73 -22.43 -17.46
CA ASP A 76 -15.44 -21.87 -17.88
C ASP A 76 -15.61 -20.80 -18.97
N ALA A 77 -14.63 -19.90 -19.07
CA ALA A 77 -14.56 -18.82 -20.06
C ALA A 77 -15.84 -17.98 -20.11
N VAL A 78 -16.39 -17.66 -18.93
CA VAL A 78 -17.61 -16.85 -18.79
C VAL A 78 -17.29 -15.36 -18.73
N ALA A 79 -18.19 -14.54 -19.23
CA ALA A 79 -18.05 -13.08 -19.25
C ALA A 79 -19.30 -12.36 -18.72
N ILE A 80 -19.11 -11.22 -18.06
CA ILE A 80 -20.17 -10.32 -17.62
C ILE A 80 -19.85 -8.93 -18.17
N ASP A 81 -20.72 -8.41 -19.03
CA ASP A 81 -20.67 -7.05 -19.57
C ASP A 81 -21.78 -6.21 -18.93
N ASN A 82 -21.42 -5.43 -17.90
CA ASN A 82 -22.38 -4.59 -17.19
C ASN A 82 -22.30 -3.12 -17.61
N ALA A 83 -23.31 -2.62 -18.30
CA ALA A 83 -23.52 -1.17 -18.50
C ALA A 83 -24.61 -0.59 -17.58
N GLY A 84 -25.45 -1.45 -17.00
CA GLY A 84 -26.56 -1.08 -16.11
C GLY A 84 -26.21 -1.26 -14.63
N ALA A 85 -27.10 -1.92 -13.89
CA ALA A 85 -26.88 -2.21 -12.46
C ALA A 85 -26.99 -3.70 -12.12
N ILE A 86 -26.04 -4.22 -11.33
CA ILE A 86 -26.15 -5.52 -10.66
C ILE A 86 -26.21 -5.24 -9.15
N ARG A 87 -27.28 -5.68 -8.49
CA ARG A 87 -27.52 -5.35 -7.07
C ARG A 87 -27.84 -6.59 -6.27
N GLN A 88 -27.10 -6.80 -5.19
CA GLN A 88 -27.51 -7.66 -4.08
C GLN A 88 -27.80 -6.74 -2.88
N THR A 89 -28.98 -6.84 -2.28
CA THR A 89 -29.38 -5.96 -1.16
C THR A 89 -29.39 -6.61 0.23
N ASP A 90 -29.32 -7.94 0.30
CA ASP A 90 -29.08 -8.70 1.51
C ASP A 90 -27.71 -8.35 2.12
N THR A 91 -27.72 -8.12 3.43
CA THR A 91 -26.55 -7.73 4.23
C THR A 91 -25.96 -8.89 5.04
N GLY A 92 -26.60 -10.06 4.96
CA GLY A 92 -26.18 -11.31 5.58
C GLY A 92 -24.90 -11.86 4.98
N LYS A 93 -24.29 -12.81 5.69
CA LYS A 93 -23.04 -13.44 5.26
C LYS A 93 -23.32 -14.33 4.06
N GLY A 94 -23.00 -13.86 2.86
CA GLY A 94 -23.30 -14.61 1.62
C GLY A 94 -24.06 -13.80 0.58
N GLY A 95 -24.46 -12.57 0.89
CA GLY A 95 -24.98 -11.63 -0.11
C GLY A 95 -23.89 -11.26 -1.13
N TYR A 96 -23.78 -12.00 -2.22
CA TYR A 96 -22.87 -11.70 -3.34
C TYR A 96 -23.62 -11.04 -4.50
N ALA A 97 -23.07 -9.96 -5.08
CA ALA A 97 -23.60 -9.45 -6.34
C ALA A 97 -23.24 -10.38 -7.51
N ILE A 98 -22.01 -10.88 -7.52
CA ILE A 98 -21.49 -11.76 -8.55
C ILE A 98 -20.67 -12.89 -7.94
N THR A 99 -20.90 -14.14 -8.37
CA THR A 99 -20.08 -15.31 -8.01
C THR A 99 -19.61 -16.06 -9.25
N GLY A 100 -18.38 -16.57 -9.15
CA GLY A 100 -17.71 -17.39 -10.16
C GLY A 100 -17.10 -18.65 -9.55
N SER A 101 -17.05 -19.76 -10.29
CA SER A 101 -16.33 -20.98 -9.85
C SER A 101 -15.62 -21.78 -10.95
N GLY A 102 -15.77 -21.40 -12.22
CA GLY A 102 -15.08 -22.02 -13.37
C GLY A 102 -13.92 -21.15 -13.85
N ASP A 103 -13.05 -21.68 -14.70
CA ASP A 103 -11.83 -20.98 -15.11
C ASP A 103 -12.10 -19.80 -16.05
N GLY A 104 -11.37 -18.69 -15.89
CA GLY A 104 -11.37 -17.58 -16.86
C GLY A 104 -12.61 -16.69 -16.83
N MET A 105 -13.17 -16.42 -15.65
CA MET A 105 -14.26 -15.47 -15.48
C MET A 105 -13.79 -14.02 -15.74
N THR A 106 -14.47 -13.30 -16.64
CA THR A 106 -14.21 -11.87 -16.90
C THR A 106 -15.41 -11.00 -16.56
N VAL A 107 -15.22 -9.94 -15.76
CA VAL A 107 -16.25 -8.95 -15.44
C VAL A 107 -15.82 -7.58 -15.98
N THR A 108 -16.52 -7.08 -17.00
CA THR A 108 -16.35 -5.72 -17.51
C THR A 108 -17.46 -4.83 -16.97
N ASN A 109 -17.13 -3.90 -16.08
CA ASN A 109 -18.08 -2.97 -15.48
C ASN A 109 -17.95 -1.56 -16.08
N ALA A 110 -19.02 -1.08 -16.71
CA ALA A 110 -19.23 0.28 -17.16
C ALA A 110 -20.37 0.99 -16.42
N GLY A 111 -21.09 0.26 -15.55
CA GLY A 111 -22.21 0.75 -14.77
C GLY A 111 -21.96 0.61 -13.26
N ARG A 112 -22.95 0.06 -12.55
CA ARG A 112 -22.90 -0.10 -11.09
C ARG A 112 -23.02 -1.55 -10.66
N ILE A 113 -22.16 -1.98 -9.75
CA ILE A 113 -22.26 -3.25 -9.03
C ILE A 113 -22.35 -2.90 -7.53
N GLU A 114 -23.40 -3.33 -6.87
CA GLU A 114 -23.66 -3.07 -5.45
C GLU A 114 -23.97 -4.37 -4.73
N SER A 115 -23.40 -4.55 -3.55
CA SER A 115 -23.76 -5.64 -2.66
C SER A 115 -23.93 -5.17 -1.22
N GLY A 116 -24.95 -5.71 -0.53
CA GLY A 116 -25.14 -5.52 0.91
C GLY A 116 -24.09 -6.22 1.76
N ASP A 117 -23.31 -7.16 1.20
CA ASP A 117 -22.23 -7.85 1.91
C ASP A 117 -20.93 -7.92 1.08
N ARG A 118 -20.92 -8.69 -0.01
CA ARG A 118 -19.73 -8.92 -0.86
C ARG A 118 -19.99 -8.66 -2.33
N GLY A 119 -19.09 -7.99 -3.05
CA GLY A 119 -19.32 -7.58 -4.43
C GLY A 119 -19.17 -8.74 -5.41
N ILE A 120 -17.93 -9.00 -5.84
CA ILE A 120 -17.55 -10.05 -6.78
C ILE A 120 -16.71 -11.07 -6.03
N ALA A 121 -17.05 -12.36 -6.14
CA ALA A 121 -16.26 -13.43 -5.53
C ALA A 121 -15.98 -14.55 -6.52
N MET A 122 -14.72 -14.95 -6.59
CA MET A 122 -14.29 -16.21 -7.20
C MET A 122 -14.19 -17.26 -6.09
N LEU A 123 -15.12 -18.22 -6.09
CA LEU A 123 -15.26 -19.26 -5.07
C LEU A 123 -14.53 -20.57 -5.44
N GLY A 124 -13.85 -20.58 -6.58
CA GLY A 124 -13.12 -21.71 -7.15
C GLY A 124 -12.71 -21.41 -8.59
N GLY A 125 -11.94 -22.29 -9.22
CA GLY A 125 -11.37 -22.03 -10.56
C GLY A 125 -10.29 -20.96 -10.53
N SER A 126 -9.78 -20.54 -11.68
CA SER A 126 -8.63 -19.63 -11.82
C SER A 126 -8.90 -18.47 -12.77
N GLY A 127 -8.06 -17.42 -12.71
CA GLY A 127 -8.04 -16.38 -13.74
C GLY A 127 -9.23 -15.42 -13.73
N LEU A 128 -9.75 -15.05 -12.55
CA LEU A 128 -10.72 -13.95 -12.42
C LEU A 128 -10.11 -12.67 -13.00
N THR A 129 -10.78 -12.04 -13.96
CA THR A 129 -10.43 -10.71 -14.47
C THR A 129 -11.55 -9.72 -14.22
N VAL A 130 -11.28 -8.63 -13.49
CA VAL A 130 -12.25 -7.54 -13.27
C VAL A 130 -11.74 -6.25 -13.91
N LEU A 131 -12.53 -5.68 -14.82
CA LEU A 131 -12.24 -4.43 -15.51
C LEU A 131 -13.29 -3.38 -15.13
N ASN A 132 -12.97 -2.51 -14.18
CA ASN A 132 -13.85 -1.41 -13.76
C ASN A 132 -13.53 -0.13 -14.54
N ARG A 133 -14.43 0.28 -15.45
CA ARG A 133 -14.20 1.43 -16.34
C ARG A 133 -14.31 2.76 -15.61
N ALA A 134 -13.78 3.81 -16.24
CA ALA A 134 -13.92 5.17 -15.75
C ALA A 134 -15.40 5.55 -15.57
N GLY A 135 -15.72 6.14 -14.41
CA GLY A 135 -17.08 6.49 -14.01
C GLY A 135 -17.95 5.33 -13.52
N ALA A 136 -17.47 4.09 -13.59
CA ALA A 136 -18.17 2.92 -13.07
C ALA A 136 -17.86 2.70 -11.58
N THR A 137 -18.77 2.04 -10.87
CA THR A 137 -18.63 1.76 -9.43
C THR A 137 -18.87 0.29 -9.14
N ILE A 138 -18.00 -0.29 -8.32
CA ILE A 138 -18.21 -1.57 -7.66
C ILE A 138 -18.17 -1.28 -6.16
N SER A 139 -19.23 -1.63 -5.44
CA SER A 139 -19.31 -1.34 -4.02
C SER A 139 -19.89 -2.51 -3.24
N ALA A 140 -19.33 -2.76 -2.07
CA ALA A 140 -19.83 -3.76 -1.14
C ALA A 140 -19.72 -3.26 0.29
N ARG A 141 -20.33 -3.98 1.22
CA ARG A 141 -20.19 -3.67 2.64
C ARG A 141 -18.84 -4.13 3.18
N ARG A 142 -18.46 -5.40 3.01
CA ARG A 142 -17.22 -5.96 3.61
C ARG A 142 -16.12 -6.25 2.59
N GLN A 143 -16.41 -6.97 1.52
CA GLN A 143 -15.37 -7.40 0.57
C GLN A 143 -15.85 -7.12 -0.85
N THR A 144 -15.20 -6.16 -1.53
CA THR A 144 -15.72 -5.72 -2.83
C THR A 144 -15.32 -6.66 -3.96
N ILE A 145 -14.07 -7.08 -4.00
CA ILE A 145 -13.59 -8.14 -4.90
C ILE A 145 -12.79 -9.15 -4.09
N ARG A 146 -13.15 -10.42 -4.22
CA ARG A 146 -12.50 -11.53 -3.51
C ARG A 146 -12.08 -12.63 -4.47
N ALA A 147 -10.84 -13.07 -4.36
CA ALA A 147 -10.33 -14.32 -4.92
C ALA A 147 -9.75 -15.15 -3.77
N ASP A 148 -10.29 -16.35 -3.57
CA ASP A 148 -9.85 -17.26 -2.53
C ASP A 148 -8.47 -17.87 -2.85
N GLU A 149 -7.83 -18.49 -1.85
CA GLU A 149 -6.51 -19.14 -1.95
C GLU A 149 -6.42 -20.16 -3.11
N SER A 150 -7.55 -20.80 -3.45
CA SER A 150 -7.66 -21.78 -4.53
C SER A 150 -7.90 -21.16 -5.91
N SER A 151 -7.88 -19.83 -6.03
CA SER A 151 -8.19 -19.08 -7.25
C SER A 151 -7.04 -18.21 -7.78
N PRO A 152 -5.95 -18.83 -8.24
CA PRO A 152 -4.74 -18.14 -8.68
C PRO A 152 -4.97 -17.23 -9.89
N GLY A 153 -4.09 -16.24 -10.03
CA GLY A 153 -4.02 -15.39 -11.22
C GLY A 153 -5.16 -14.37 -11.33
N ALA A 154 -5.76 -13.95 -10.21
CA ALA A 154 -6.76 -12.90 -10.23
C ALA A 154 -6.15 -11.57 -10.70
N ARG A 155 -6.85 -10.87 -11.59
CA ARG A 155 -6.44 -9.60 -12.18
C ARG A 155 -7.54 -8.55 -12.03
N VAL A 156 -7.20 -7.40 -11.45
CA VAL A 156 -8.11 -6.25 -11.31
C VAL A 156 -7.52 -5.04 -12.02
N GLU A 157 -8.22 -4.49 -13.02
CA GLU A 157 -7.93 -3.18 -13.60
C GLU A 157 -9.04 -2.20 -13.21
N ASN A 158 -8.68 -1.18 -12.44
CA ASN A 158 -9.60 -0.15 -11.98
C ASN A 158 -9.30 1.20 -12.62
N ARG A 159 -10.32 1.82 -13.22
CA ARG A 159 -10.32 3.21 -13.68
C ARG A 159 -11.49 4.03 -13.09
N GLY A 160 -12.38 3.36 -12.35
CA GLY A 160 -13.54 3.96 -11.68
C GLY A 160 -13.34 3.93 -10.17
N THR A 161 -14.39 3.59 -9.43
CA THR A 161 -14.34 3.43 -7.96
C THR A 161 -14.64 1.99 -7.57
N ILE A 162 -13.79 1.41 -6.73
CA ILE A 162 -14.03 0.15 -6.01
C ILE A 162 -14.04 0.51 -4.52
N PHE A 163 -15.17 0.30 -3.86
CA PHE A 163 -15.43 0.82 -2.52
C PHE A 163 -15.98 -0.27 -1.59
N SER A 164 -15.28 -0.51 -0.50
CA SER A 164 -15.78 -1.28 0.64
C SER A 164 -16.02 -0.37 1.83
N ARG A 165 -17.13 -0.58 2.54
CA ARG A 165 -17.55 0.27 3.66
C ARG A 165 -16.93 -0.13 4.99
N ASP A 166 -16.95 -1.42 5.29
CA ASP A 166 -16.62 -2.04 6.57
C ASP A 166 -15.48 -3.07 6.40
N GLY A 167 -14.80 -3.12 5.25
CA GLY A 167 -13.75 -4.11 5.04
C GLY A 167 -12.89 -3.82 3.82
N ARG A 168 -12.24 -4.84 3.29
CA ARG A 168 -11.26 -4.71 2.20
C ARG A 168 -11.89 -4.37 0.85
N ALA A 169 -11.26 -3.47 0.08
CA ALA A 169 -11.67 -3.24 -1.31
C ALA A 169 -11.32 -4.47 -2.15
N LEU A 170 -10.10 -4.95 -2.03
CA LEU A 170 -9.60 -6.13 -2.72
C LEU A 170 -9.02 -7.14 -1.70
N GLN A 171 -9.45 -8.38 -1.80
CA GLN A 171 -8.91 -9.50 -1.02
C GLN A 171 -8.52 -10.63 -1.97
N LEU A 172 -7.23 -10.72 -2.27
CA LEU A 172 -6.68 -11.53 -3.35
C LEU A 172 -5.70 -12.56 -2.76
N ARG A 173 -6.25 -13.61 -2.13
CA ARG A 173 -5.49 -14.53 -1.28
C ARG A 173 -4.77 -15.65 -2.01
N SER A 174 -4.78 -15.61 -3.33
CA SER A 174 -4.07 -16.58 -4.16
C SER A 174 -2.73 -16.03 -4.63
N PHE A 175 -1.85 -16.92 -5.08
CA PHE A 175 -0.58 -16.55 -5.71
C PHE A 175 -0.76 -15.87 -7.08
N GLY A 176 0.17 -14.98 -7.45
CA GLY A 176 0.28 -14.44 -8.81
C GLY A 176 -0.79 -13.41 -9.18
N THR A 177 -1.27 -12.64 -8.21
CA THR A 177 -2.37 -11.68 -8.43
C THR A 177 -1.86 -10.34 -8.96
N THR A 178 -2.67 -9.66 -9.77
CA THR A 178 -2.27 -8.38 -10.39
C THR A 178 -3.33 -7.32 -10.19
N VAL A 179 -2.93 -6.15 -9.69
CA VAL A 179 -3.78 -4.97 -9.56
C VAL A 179 -3.19 -3.82 -10.38
N ILE A 180 -3.99 -3.26 -11.28
CA ILE A 180 -3.67 -2.02 -11.99
C ILE A 180 -4.71 -0.99 -11.61
N ASN A 181 -4.31 -0.01 -10.81
CA ASN A 181 -5.20 1.05 -10.34
C ASN A 181 -4.92 2.37 -11.05
N ARG A 182 -5.95 2.97 -11.65
CA ARG A 182 -5.96 4.33 -12.22
C ARG A 182 -7.15 5.15 -11.71
N GLY A 183 -7.92 4.60 -10.77
CA GLY A 183 -9.09 5.23 -10.15
C GLY A 183 -8.96 5.20 -8.63
N ASP A 184 -10.09 4.98 -7.96
CA ASP A 184 -10.14 4.90 -6.50
C ASP A 184 -10.34 3.45 -6.04
N LEU A 185 -9.44 2.96 -5.19
CA LEU A 185 -9.63 1.79 -4.32
C LEU A 185 -9.80 2.32 -2.90
N ILE A 186 -10.93 2.02 -2.29
CA ILE A 186 -11.29 2.55 -0.96
C ILE A 186 -11.78 1.41 -0.07
N GLY A 187 -11.11 1.20 1.06
CA GLY A 187 -11.42 0.17 2.06
C GLY A 187 -11.94 0.76 3.37
N GLY A 188 -12.66 -0.03 4.15
CA GLY A 188 -12.94 0.25 5.57
C GLY A 188 -12.11 -0.61 6.54
N GLU A 189 -11.29 -1.50 5.98
CA GLU A 189 -10.16 -2.23 6.59
C GLU A 189 -9.02 -2.12 5.55
N GLU A 190 -7.96 -2.93 5.67
CA GLU A 190 -6.84 -3.01 4.73
C GLU A 190 -7.35 -2.97 3.28
N VAL A 191 -6.91 -1.97 2.50
CA VAL A 191 -7.60 -1.67 1.23
C VAL A 191 -7.36 -2.76 0.20
N VAL A 192 -6.12 -3.24 0.12
CA VAL A 192 -5.68 -4.32 -0.76
C VAL A 192 -4.91 -5.34 0.07
N GLU A 193 -5.46 -6.53 0.22
CA GLU A 193 -4.78 -7.68 0.80
C GLU A 193 -4.41 -8.65 -0.34
N ALA A 194 -3.13 -9.00 -0.43
CA ALA A 194 -2.60 -9.98 -1.38
C ALA A 194 -1.62 -10.96 -0.70
N ARG A 195 -1.14 -11.93 -1.45
CA ARG A 195 -0.19 -12.97 -1.00
C ARG A 195 1.02 -12.99 -1.94
N GLY A 196 1.72 -14.12 -2.05
CA GLY A 196 2.93 -14.21 -2.85
C GLY A 196 2.76 -13.95 -4.36
N ASP A 197 3.83 -13.44 -4.98
CA ASP A 197 3.89 -13.04 -6.41
C ASP A 197 2.82 -12.00 -6.78
N PHE A 198 2.57 -11.06 -5.88
CA PHE A 198 1.68 -9.94 -6.11
C PHE A 198 2.32 -8.90 -7.03
N THR A 199 1.55 -8.35 -7.96
CA THR A 199 1.97 -7.20 -8.79
C THR A 199 0.98 -6.06 -8.66
N LEU A 200 1.46 -4.89 -8.24
CA LEU A 200 0.69 -3.65 -8.18
C LEU A 200 1.29 -2.58 -9.10
N GLU A 201 0.46 -2.02 -9.99
CA GLU A 201 0.74 -0.77 -10.70
C GLU A 201 -0.30 0.27 -10.29
N ASN A 202 0.08 1.22 -9.42
CA ASN A 202 -0.83 2.25 -8.91
C ASN A 202 -0.54 3.60 -9.58
N HIS A 203 -1.53 4.16 -10.27
CA HIS A 203 -1.57 5.56 -10.76
C HIS A 203 -2.72 6.35 -10.12
N GLY A 204 -3.55 5.69 -9.32
CA GLY A 204 -4.76 6.26 -8.72
C GLY A 204 -4.58 6.51 -7.22
N THR A 205 -5.67 6.32 -6.50
CA THR A 205 -5.71 6.40 -5.04
C THR A 205 -6.05 5.04 -4.44
N ILE A 206 -5.29 4.63 -3.44
CA ILE A 206 -5.55 3.50 -2.54
C ILE A 206 -5.57 4.09 -1.13
N ARG A 207 -6.72 4.05 -0.45
CA ARG A 207 -6.86 4.64 0.90
C ARG A 207 -8.01 4.06 1.70
N LEU A 208 -7.94 4.23 3.01
CA LEU A 208 -9.08 4.01 3.90
C LEU A 208 -10.19 5.03 3.67
N ASN A 209 -11.43 4.62 3.96
CA ASN A 209 -12.62 5.46 3.88
C ASN A 209 -12.79 6.37 5.10
N ASP A 210 -12.18 5.98 6.21
CA ASP A 210 -12.07 6.70 7.46
C ASP A 210 -10.64 6.54 8.00
N LEU A 211 -9.97 7.65 8.26
CA LEU A 211 -8.58 7.67 8.74
C LEU A 211 -8.48 7.58 10.27
N LEU A 212 -9.62 7.47 10.94
CA LEU A 212 -9.71 7.27 12.38
C LEU A 212 -9.81 5.78 12.76
N ILE A 213 -9.91 4.89 11.77
CA ILE A 213 -9.70 3.47 12.00
C ILE A 213 -8.20 3.31 12.27
N GLU A 214 -7.86 2.52 13.27
CA GLU A 214 -6.48 2.21 13.67
C GLU A 214 -6.16 0.81 13.15
N ASP A 215 -4.88 0.47 12.98
CA ASP A 215 -4.42 -0.90 12.68
C ASP A 215 -4.87 -1.39 11.28
N GLU A 216 -4.81 -0.53 10.26
CA GLU A 216 -5.22 -0.89 8.89
C GLU A 216 -4.29 -0.32 7.82
N ASP A 217 -3.92 -1.16 6.86
CA ASP A 217 -2.94 -0.82 5.83
C ASP A 217 -3.56 -0.28 4.54
N GLY A 218 -2.75 0.50 3.81
CA GLY A 218 -3.04 0.80 2.42
C GLY A 218 -2.98 -0.47 1.56
N VAL A 219 -1.89 -1.22 1.67
CA VAL A 219 -1.64 -2.45 0.91
C VAL A 219 -0.84 -3.42 1.79
N GLN A 220 -1.28 -4.67 1.85
CA GLN A 220 -0.57 -5.75 2.55
C GLN A 220 -0.29 -6.91 1.60
N PHE A 221 0.94 -7.42 1.56
CA PHE A 221 1.29 -8.58 0.72
C PHE A 221 2.54 -9.33 1.17
N ALA A 222 2.52 -10.66 1.04
CA ALA A 222 3.67 -11.48 1.42
C ALA A 222 4.91 -11.32 0.52
N SER A 223 4.72 -11.40 -0.80
CA SER A 223 5.81 -11.09 -1.75
C SER A 223 5.32 -10.54 -3.07
N GLY A 224 6.15 -9.73 -3.72
CA GLY A 224 5.76 -9.17 -5.00
C GLY A 224 6.54 -7.94 -5.47
N THR A 225 5.88 -7.18 -6.34
CA THR A 225 6.38 -5.91 -6.86
C THR A 225 5.30 -4.84 -6.84
N VAL A 226 5.59 -3.71 -6.21
CA VAL A 226 4.74 -2.52 -6.20
C VAL A 226 5.40 -1.41 -7.01
N ASN A 227 4.72 -0.90 -8.04
CA ASN A 227 5.09 0.32 -8.76
C ASN A 227 4.06 1.40 -8.45
N ASN A 228 4.42 2.35 -7.59
CA ASN A 228 3.53 3.42 -7.16
C ASN A 228 3.85 4.75 -7.88
N HIS A 229 2.85 5.29 -8.57
CA HIS A 229 2.85 6.64 -9.17
C HIS A 229 1.77 7.55 -8.56
N GLY A 230 0.89 6.98 -7.72
CA GLY A 230 -0.27 7.66 -7.12
C GLY A 230 -0.17 7.72 -5.60
N LEU A 231 -1.33 7.68 -4.93
CA LEU A 231 -1.40 7.63 -3.47
C LEU A 231 -1.65 6.21 -2.98
N ILE A 232 -0.85 5.77 -2.02
CA ILE A 232 -1.13 4.63 -1.14
C ILE A 232 -1.13 5.16 0.30
N GLN A 233 -2.20 4.89 1.04
CA GLN A 233 -2.37 5.41 2.38
C GLN A 233 -3.10 4.43 3.30
N GLY A 234 -2.47 4.08 4.42
CA GLY A 234 -3.10 3.39 5.54
C GLY A 234 -3.18 4.25 6.79
N SER A 235 -3.75 3.65 7.82
CA SER A 235 -3.81 4.17 9.19
C SER A 235 -2.77 3.53 10.09
N ASP A 236 -2.43 2.26 9.85
CA ASP A 236 -1.17 1.67 10.33
C ASP A 236 -0.15 1.88 9.22
N ASP A 237 0.03 0.97 8.28
CA ASP A 237 1.07 1.15 7.27
C ASP A 237 0.57 1.68 5.94
N GLY A 238 1.42 2.46 5.27
CA GLY A 238 1.21 2.70 3.84
C GLY A 238 1.23 1.37 3.09
N ILE A 239 2.28 0.60 3.32
CA ILE A 239 2.48 -0.75 2.79
C ILE A 239 3.07 -1.65 3.88
N ASP A 240 2.46 -2.80 4.10
CA ASP A 240 3.00 -3.92 4.89
C ASP A 240 3.48 -5.04 3.93
N MET A 241 4.71 -5.53 4.13
CA MET A 241 5.32 -6.56 3.29
C MET A 241 6.35 -7.47 3.98
N ASP A 242 6.44 -8.72 3.53
CA ASP A 242 7.49 -9.65 3.98
C ASP A 242 8.76 -9.54 3.12
N GLU A 243 8.63 -9.64 1.78
CA GLU A 243 9.77 -9.62 0.84
C GLU A 243 9.42 -9.08 -0.57
N GLY A 244 10.41 -8.62 -1.33
CA GLY A 244 10.22 -8.20 -2.73
C GLY A 244 10.65 -6.76 -3.02
N LEU A 245 9.96 -6.10 -3.96
CA LEU A 245 10.37 -4.81 -4.53
C LEU A 245 9.27 -3.76 -4.44
N ILE A 246 9.60 -2.59 -3.89
CA ILE A 246 8.76 -1.39 -3.95
C ILE A 246 9.49 -0.30 -4.75
N VAL A 247 8.83 0.23 -5.77
CA VAL A 247 9.28 1.41 -6.52
C VAL A 247 8.25 2.53 -6.36
N ASN A 248 8.59 3.54 -5.56
CA ASN A 248 7.79 4.75 -5.42
C ASN A 248 8.32 5.83 -6.37
N HIS A 249 7.59 6.11 -7.44
CA HIS A 249 7.98 7.08 -8.46
C HIS A 249 7.84 8.52 -7.98
N ALA A 250 8.39 9.48 -8.75
CA ALA A 250 8.48 10.88 -8.38
C ALA A 250 7.15 11.58 -7.96
N ASN A 251 6.02 11.13 -8.51
CA ASN A 251 4.69 11.65 -8.14
C ASN A 251 3.98 10.75 -7.11
N GLY A 252 4.57 9.60 -6.80
CA GLY A 252 4.06 8.63 -5.86
C GLY A 252 4.18 9.13 -4.42
N VAL A 253 3.14 8.83 -3.65
CA VAL A 253 3.15 9.00 -2.20
C VAL A 253 2.72 7.69 -1.56
N ILE A 254 3.54 7.22 -0.64
CA ILE A 254 3.21 6.15 0.30
C ILE A 254 3.19 6.80 1.67
N ARG A 255 2.10 6.65 2.43
CA ARG A 255 2.07 7.20 3.78
C ARG A 255 1.24 6.41 4.77
N SER A 256 1.68 6.44 6.03
CA SER A 256 0.82 6.19 7.17
C SER A 256 0.15 7.50 7.63
N THR A 257 -1.05 7.37 8.17
CA THR A 257 -1.73 8.45 8.90
C THR A 257 -1.87 8.18 10.39
N SER A 258 -1.16 7.16 10.92
CA SER A 258 -1.17 6.82 12.34
C SER A 258 -0.91 8.06 13.19
N ALA A 259 -1.77 8.27 14.17
CA ALA A 259 -1.55 9.23 15.24
C ALA A 259 -0.91 8.58 16.48
N ILE A 260 -0.73 7.25 16.45
CA ILE A 260 -0.14 6.47 17.51
C ILE A 260 1.37 6.48 17.31
N LEU A 261 2.10 6.87 18.36
CA LEU A 261 3.56 6.80 18.34
C LEU A 261 3.99 5.33 18.33
N ASP A 262 5.05 5.04 17.60
CA ASP A 262 5.66 3.71 17.47
C ASP A 262 4.80 2.68 16.71
N THR A 263 3.79 3.13 15.96
CA THR A 263 3.10 2.32 14.93
C THR A 263 2.92 3.14 13.66
N GLY A 264 2.71 2.46 12.54
CA GLY A 264 2.34 3.08 11.28
C GLY A 264 3.49 3.70 10.50
N ASN A 265 4.19 2.85 9.79
CA ASN A 265 5.28 3.17 8.89
C ASN A 265 4.76 3.54 7.49
N GLY A 266 5.58 4.27 6.74
CA GLY A 266 5.33 4.40 5.30
C GLY A 266 5.37 3.03 4.63
N ILE A 267 6.42 2.27 4.92
CA ILE A 267 6.59 0.87 4.56
C ILE A 267 7.01 0.13 5.83
N ASP A 268 6.30 -0.94 6.18
CA ASP A 268 6.69 -1.89 7.22
C ASP A 268 7.22 -3.20 6.62
N ILE A 269 8.18 -3.81 7.31
CA ILE A 269 8.90 -4.99 6.82
C ILE A 269 8.82 -6.10 7.86
N ASP A 270 8.15 -7.16 7.45
CA ASP A 270 7.86 -8.31 8.29
C ASP A 270 9.04 -9.30 8.41
N PRO A 271 9.19 -9.96 9.57
CA PRO A 271 10.29 -10.88 9.82
C PRO A 271 10.10 -12.25 9.15
N GLN A 272 8.86 -12.59 8.80
CA GLN A 272 8.48 -13.89 8.29
C GLN A 272 7.73 -13.77 6.97
N TYR A 273 8.09 -14.64 6.02
CA TYR A 273 7.27 -14.87 4.85
C TYR A 273 6.07 -15.75 5.22
N ASP A 274 4.87 -15.18 5.15
CA ASP A 274 3.60 -15.88 5.34
C ASP A 274 2.60 -15.52 4.23
N ASP A 275 2.58 -16.36 3.18
CA ASP A 275 1.56 -16.26 2.13
C ASP A 275 0.29 -17.06 2.45
N GLU A 276 0.12 -17.55 3.68
CA GLU A 276 -0.95 -18.42 4.18
C GLU A 276 -1.12 -19.77 3.44
N ILE A 277 -0.33 -20.02 2.39
CA ILE A 277 -0.43 -21.19 1.51
C ILE A 277 0.74 -22.15 1.78
N ASN A 278 1.94 -21.60 1.87
CA ASN A 278 3.19 -22.31 2.07
C ASN A 278 3.60 -22.28 3.56
N PRO A 279 4.48 -23.19 4.00
CA PRO A 279 5.01 -23.13 5.35
C PRO A 279 5.75 -21.81 5.61
N VAL A 280 5.43 -21.17 6.73
CA VAL A 280 6.11 -19.97 7.22
C VAL A 280 7.63 -20.18 7.28
N ARG A 281 8.37 -19.19 6.80
CA ARG A 281 9.84 -19.14 6.79
C ARG A 281 10.33 -17.72 7.08
N ALA A 282 11.64 -17.54 7.24
CA ALA A 282 12.20 -16.19 7.28
C ALA A 282 11.95 -15.44 5.96
N SER A 283 11.68 -14.15 6.07
CA SER A 283 11.58 -13.25 4.93
C SER A 283 12.86 -13.21 4.12
N GLY A 284 12.72 -13.09 2.80
CA GLY A 284 13.81 -12.85 1.88
C GLY A 284 14.19 -11.37 1.79
N ALA A 285 15.06 -11.05 0.82
CA ALA A 285 15.54 -9.69 0.63
C ALA A 285 14.42 -8.71 0.21
N VAL A 286 14.58 -7.47 0.65
CA VAL A 286 13.70 -6.34 0.31
C VAL A 286 14.48 -5.28 -0.46
N GLU A 287 13.89 -4.79 -1.55
CA GLU A 287 14.41 -3.65 -2.31
C GLU A 287 13.38 -2.53 -2.34
N ILE A 288 13.79 -1.32 -1.94
CA ILE A 288 12.95 -0.12 -1.94
C ILE A 288 13.65 0.96 -2.76
N VAL A 289 12.99 1.42 -3.83
CA VAL A 289 13.44 2.53 -4.66
C VAL A 289 12.47 3.69 -4.51
N ASN A 290 12.92 4.76 -3.86
CA ASN A 290 12.13 5.97 -3.65
C ASN A 290 12.60 7.12 -4.54
N MET A 291 11.67 7.67 -5.32
CA MET A 291 11.80 8.92 -6.05
C MET A 291 10.74 9.95 -5.62
N GLY A 292 9.70 9.51 -4.91
CA GLY A 292 8.56 10.31 -4.46
C GLY A 292 8.64 10.64 -2.97
N LEU A 293 7.51 10.58 -2.27
CA LEU A 293 7.42 10.72 -0.82
C LEU A 293 7.07 9.39 -0.17
N ILE A 294 7.81 9.02 0.88
CA ILE A 294 7.44 7.99 1.84
C ILE A 294 7.43 8.64 3.23
N GLU A 295 6.30 8.54 3.93
CA GLU A 295 6.06 9.25 5.21
C GLU A 295 5.31 8.35 6.20
N GLY A 296 5.74 8.30 7.46
CA GLY A 296 5.09 7.55 8.52
C GLY A 296 5.70 7.86 9.88
N GLN A 297 5.42 7.08 10.93
CA GLN A 297 6.20 7.10 12.16
C GLN A 297 7.69 6.96 11.81
N TYR A 298 8.00 5.89 11.06
CA TYR A 298 9.18 5.79 10.20
C TYR A 298 8.72 5.84 8.74
N ALA A 299 9.54 6.40 7.85
CA ALA A 299 9.29 6.25 6.42
C ALA A 299 9.44 4.78 6.01
N ILE A 300 10.47 4.11 6.54
CA ILE A 300 10.72 2.69 6.39
C ILE A 300 10.99 2.12 7.78
N GLY A 301 10.17 1.18 8.21
CA GLY A 301 10.36 0.42 9.44
C GLY A 301 10.57 -1.06 9.14
N ALA A 302 11.22 -1.75 10.06
CA ALA A 302 11.26 -3.19 10.08
C ALA A 302 10.90 -3.68 11.48
N ASP A 303 10.18 -4.79 11.51
CA ASP A 303 9.72 -5.40 12.73
C ASP A 303 10.89 -5.93 13.57
N ASP A 304 10.80 -5.90 14.90
CA ASP A 304 11.94 -6.17 15.82
C ASP A 304 12.68 -7.50 15.56
N ALA A 305 11.97 -8.50 15.01
CA ALA A 305 12.49 -9.83 14.72
C ALA A 305 13.05 -9.99 13.30
N ALA A 306 13.00 -8.94 12.46
CA ALA A 306 13.43 -9.01 11.08
C ALA A 306 14.94 -9.22 10.98
N GLN A 307 15.35 -10.05 10.02
CA GLN A 307 16.75 -10.43 9.78
C GLN A 307 17.13 -10.41 8.31
N ASN A 308 16.20 -10.04 7.43
CA ASN A 308 16.42 -9.96 6.00
C ASN A 308 17.42 -8.86 5.64
N GLU A 309 17.98 -8.92 4.45
CA GLU A 309 18.81 -7.84 3.91
C GLU A 309 17.89 -6.82 3.23
N ILE A 310 18.11 -5.52 3.48
CA ILE A 310 17.31 -4.44 2.90
C ILE A 310 18.20 -3.54 2.05
N THR A 311 17.84 -3.38 0.78
CA THR A 311 18.47 -2.38 -0.10
C THR A 311 17.51 -1.23 -0.38
N MET A 312 17.89 -0.03 0.06
CA MET A 312 17.15 1.20 -0.15
C MET A 312 17.89 2.09 -1.13
N THR A 313 17.17 2.68 -2.08
CA THR A 313 17.69 3.68 -3.01
C THR A 313 16.81 4.90 -2.96
N ASN A 314 17.29 5.98 -2.34
CA ASN A 314 16.53 7.20 -2.16
C ASN A 314 17.02 8.32 -3.09
N SER A 315 16.08 8.85 -3.87
CA SER A 315 16.23 10.04 -4.71
C SER A 315 15.04 11.01 -4.59
N GLY A 316 14.12 10.71 -3.66
CA GLY A 316 13.01 11.53 -3.25
C GLY A 316 13.10 11.87 -1.77
N THR A 317 11.96 11.88 -1.08
CA THR A 317 11.86 12.20 0.34
C THR A 317 11.50 10.97 1.17
N LEU A 318 12.30 10.69 2.19
CA LEU A 318 11.95 9.85 3.33
C LEU A 318 11.67 10.76 4.52
N ARG A 319 10.51 10.64 5.13
CA ARG A 319 10.15 11.43 6.31
C ARG A 319 9.62 10.57 7.44
N GLY A 320 10.37 10.56 8.53
CA GLY A 320 9.86 10.13 9.83
C GLY A 320 9.08 11.26 10.50
N ASN A 321 7.93 10.92 11.07
CA ASN A 321 7.20 11.78 12.00
C ASN A 321 7.66 11.56 13.45
N GLY A 322 8.35 10.45 13.71
CA GLY A 322 9.08 10.17 14.94
C GLY A 322 10.50 10.78 14.94
N SER A 323 11.42 10.14 15.66
CA SER A 323 12.84 10.53 15.66
C SER A 323 13.61 10.01 14.44
N ALA A 324 13.18 8.87 13.88
CA ALA A 324 13.86 8.21 12.77
C ALA A 324 13.05 8.30 11.47
N ALA A 325 13.73 8.50 10.35
CA ALA A 325 13.18 8.27 9.02
C ALA A 325 13.25 6.79 8.64
N VAL A 326 14.30 6.10 9.05
CA VAL A 326 14.50 4.67 8.82
C VAL A 326 14.83 4.00 10.14
N GLN A 327 14.06 2.97 10.50
CA GLN A 327 14.28 2.18 11.71
C GLN A 327 14.30 0.70 11.34
N LEU A 328 15.49 0.14 11.19
CA LEU A 328 15.65 -1.29 10.95
C LEU A 328 15.73 -2.06 12.28
N ALA A 329 15.54 -3.38 12.20
CA ALA A 329 15.49 -4.25 13.36
C ALA A 329 16.86 -4.38 14.05
N PRO A 330 16.93 -4.57 15.38
CA PRO A 330 18.21 -4.77 16.07
C PRO A 330 19.03 -5.97 15.58
N GLY A 331 18.38 -6.94 14.92
CA GLY A 331 19.00 -8.14 14.35
C GLY A 331 18.95 -8.20 12.83
N GLN A 332 18.81 -7.04 12.17
CA GLN A 332 18.79 -6.92 10.70
C GLN A 332 20.04 -7.57 10.09
N GLY A 333 19.92 -8.03 8.84
CA GLY A 333 21.07 -8.44 8.04
C GLY A 333 21.75 -7.25 7.36
N ASP A 334 22.88 -7.53 6.69
CA ASP A 334 23.67 -6.55 5.93
C ASP A 334 22.79 -5.73 4.97
N SER A 335 22.56 -4.46 5.30
CA SER A 335 21.65 -3.56 4.61
C SER A 335 22.39 -2.42 3.91
N ARG A 336 21.72 -1.78 2.96
CA ARG A 336 22.32 -0.74 2.12
C ARG A 336 21.37 0.41 1.91
N LEU A 337 21.89 1.64 2.03
CA LEU A 337 21.20 2.87 1.67
C LEU A 337 21.98 3.63 0.60
N ASN A 338 21.43 3.71 -0.60
CA ASN A 338 21.98 4.52 -1.70
C ASN A 338 21.29 5.89 -1.73
N LEU A 339 22.07 6.96 -1.62
CA LEU A 339 21.60 8.35 -1.63
C LEU A 339 22.07 9.04 -2.91
N LEU A 340 21.12 9.58 -3.68
CA LEU A 340 21.40 10.22 -4.95
C LEU A 340 20.33 11.25 -5.34
N GLY A 341 20.62 12.10 -6.31
CA GLY A 341 19.67 13.06 -6.86
C GLY A 341 19.08 13.96 -5.78
N ASN A 342 17.75 14.03 -5.71
CA ASN A 342 17.04 14.91 -4.78
C ASN A 342 16.77 14.23 -3.41
N SER A 343 17.59 13.25 -3.03
CA SER A 343 17.48 12.56 -1.74
C SER A 343 17.36 13.56 -0.59
N LEU A 344 16.30 13.42 0.20
CA LEU A 344 16.05 14.17 1.41
C LEU A 344 15.52 13.23 2.48
N ILE A 345 16.12 13.30 3.66
CA ILE A 345 15.78 12.44 4.80
C ILE A 345 15.47 13.35 5.98
N TYR A 346 14.31 13.16 6.61
CA TYR A 346 13.91 13.87 7.82
C TYR A 346 13.82 12.89 9.00
N GLY A 347 14.79 12.95 9.90
CA GLY A 347 14.97 12.01 11.02
C GLY A 347 16.16 11.06 10.83
N ASP A 348 16.52 10.37 11.91
CA ASP A 348 17.63 9.41 11.98
C ASP A 348 17.48 8.22 11.01
N VAL A 349 18.61 7.58 10.69
CA VAL A 349 18.66 6.33 9.93
C VAL A 349 19.39 5.31 10.78
N ASN A 350 18.65 4.33 11.31
CA ASN A 350 19.17 3.30 12.21
C ASN A 350 19.19 1.96 11.48
N PHE A 351 20.39 1.42 11.23
CA PHE A 351 20.56 0.17 10.48
C PHE A 351 20.36 -1.11 11.29
N GLY A 352 20.51 -1.04 12.62
CA GLY A 352 20.40 -2.22 13.46
C GLY A 352 21.74 -2.93 13.57
N ALA A 353 21.78 -4.23 13.26
CA ALA A 353 23.03 -4.97 13.15
C ALA A 353 23.29 -5.31 11.68
N GLY A 354 24.49 -5.81 11.38
CA GLY A 354 24.87 -6.19 10.01
C GLY A 354 26.22 -5.60 9.68
N ASN A 355 26.67 -5.73 8.43
CA ASN A 355 27.75 -4.90 7.90
C ASN A 355 27.13 -3.96 6.87
N ASP A 356 26.73 -2.79 7.33
CA ASP A 356 25.85 -1.90 6.60
C ASP A 356 26.63 -0.93 5.72
N VAL A 357 25.99 -0.52 4.62
CA VAL A 357 26.61 0.38 3.64
C VAL A 357 25.73 1.57 3.33
N ILE A 358 26.27 2.77 3.53
CA ILE A 358 25.72 4.00 2.94
C ILE A 358 26.52 4.33 1.69
N ASP A 359 25.85 4.44 0.56
CA ASP A 359 26.43 4.84 -0.72
C ASP A 359 25.95 6.25 -1.09
N ILE A 360 26.83 7.24 -0.98
CA ILE A 360 26.55 8.65 -1.24
C ILE A 360 27.10 9.01 -2.62
N ALA A 361 26.18 9.19 -3.58
CA ALA A 361 26.48 9.67 -4.92
C ALA A 361 26.25 11.19 -5.02
N ALA A 362 25.81 11.70 -6.18
CA ALA A 362 25.52 13.12 -6.35
C ALA A 362 24.20 13.50 -5.65
N ILE A 363 24.28 14.31 -4.60
CA ILE A 363 23.15 14.93 -3.90
C ILE A 363 22.90 16.33 -4.45
N LEU A 364 21.64 16.61 -4.80
CA LEU A 364 21.15 17.84 -5.43
C LEU A 364 20.12 18.59 -4.56
N SER A 365 19.69 17.99 -3.45
CA SER A 365 18.72 18.58 -2.51
C SER A 365 19.32 19.68 -1.62
N GLY A 366 20.65 19.78 -1.54
CA GLY A 366 21.35 20.70 -0.64
C GLY A 366 21.40 20.22 0.82
N SER A 367 20.91 19.02 1.12
CA SER A 367 21.03 18.39 2.44
C SER A 367 21.18 16.87 2.30
N LEU A 368 22.04 16.25 3.11
CA LEU A 368 22.16 14.80 3.17
C LEU A 368 21.05 14.19 4.05
N ILE A 369 20.82 14.82 5.21
CA ILE A 369 19.87 14.46 6.25
C ILE A 369 19.51 15.73 7.02
N ASP A 370 18.24 15.94 7.34
CA ASP A 370 17.75 17.11 8.08
C ASP A 370 17.54 16.73 9.55
N ASP A 371 18.31 17.37 10.45
CA ASP A 371 18.27 17.19 11.91
C ASP A 371 18.37 15.72 12.39
N GLY A 372 19.05 14.84 11.65
CA GLY A 372 19.22 13.42 11.97
C GLY A 372 20.66 12.91 11.90
N VAL A 373 20.84 11.66 12.34
CA VAL A 373 22.12 10.93 12.37
C VAL A 373 21.98 9.62 11.57
N PHE A 374 23.06 9.21 10.90
CA PHE A 374 23.20 7.85 10.40
C PHE A 374 23.86 6.99 11.48
N ASP A 375 23.19 5.94 11.92
CA ASP A 375 23.67 4.99 12.92
C ASP A 375 23.80 3.60 12.29
N GLY A 376 25.05 3.14 12.12
CA GLY A 376 25.36 1.80 11.61
C GLY A 376 25.05 0.69 12.62
N GLY A 377 25.08 1.00 13.93
CA GLY A 377 24.87 0.02 14.98
C GLY A 377 26.03 -0.99 15.10
N PRO A 378 25.77 -2.23 15.56
CA PRO A 378 26.82 -3.25 15.66
C PRO A 378 27.13 -3.89 14.29
N GLY A 379 28.35 -3.68 13.82
CA GLY A 379 28.76 -4.15 12.50
C GLY A 379 30.20 -3.82 12.17
N ASP A 380 30.63 -4.21 10.95
CA ASP A 380 31.74 -3.55 10.26
C ASP A 380 31.13 -2.62 9.19
N ASP A 381 30.75 -1.41 9.59
CA ASP A 381 29.90 -0.53 8.78
C ASP A 381 30.70 0.45 7.91
N MET A 382 30.13 0.81 6.75
CA MET A 382 30.85 1.54 5.72
C MET A 382 30.05 2.69 5.10
N VAL A 383 30.68 3.86 5.00
CA VAL A 383 30.20 4.98 4.17
C VAL A 383 31.06 5.08 2.91
N VAL A 384 30.43 5.14 1.74
CA VAL A 384 31.08 5.28 0.43
C VAL A 384 30.70 6.63 -0.18
N PHE A 385 31.69 7.42 -0.56
CA PHE A 385 31.48 8.66 -1.31
C PHE A 385 31.94 8.46 -2.76
N GLN A 386 30.99 8.23 -3.68
CA GLN A 386 31.29 7.78 -5.06
C GLN A 386 32.02 8.81 -5.92
N LEU A 387 31.72 10.09 -5.69
CA LEU A 387 32.14 11.19 -6.56
C LEU A 387 33.06 12.18 -5.85
N LEU A 388 33.39 11.92 -4.59
CA LEU A 388 34.22 12.81 -3.77
C LEU A 388 35.62 12.24 -3.62
N GLU A 389 36.59 13.13 -3.71
CA GLU A 389 37.97 12.94 -3.31
C GLU A 389 38.21 13.64 -1.98
N LEU A 390 39.34 13.35 -1.30
CA LEU A 390 39.66 14.01 -0.02
C LEU A 390 39.64 15.55 -0.11
N ALA A 391 40.00 16.11 -1.27
CA ALA A 391 40.03 17.56 -1.48
C ALA A 391 38.64 18.24 -1.46
N ASP A 392 37.56 17.46 -1.60
CA ASP A 392 36.19 17.96 -1.56
C ASP A 392 35.66 18.09 -0.11
N PHE A 393 36.38 17.54 0.87
CA PHE A 393 36.04 17.64 2.28
C PHE A 393 36.60 18.92 2.91
N ILE A 394 35.76 19.61 3.68
CA ILE A 394 36.03 20.90 4.29
C ILE A 394 36.45 20.73 5.75
N GLY A 395 35.89 19.73 6.42
CA GLY A 395 36.17 19.48 7.82
C GLY A 395 35.62 18.14 8.29
N VAL A 396 36.22 17.68 9.37
CA VAL A 396 35.80 16.54 10.16
C VAL A 396 35.86 16.93 11.63
N ASP A 397 34.87 16.50 12.41
CA ASP A 397 34.93 16.51 13.86
C ASP A 397 34.66 15.10 14.35
N ILE A 398 35.46 14.64 15.32
CA ILE A 398 35.37 13.29 15.86
C ILE A 398 35.20 13.40 17.36
N PHE A 399 34.10 12.85 17.86
CA PHE A 399 33.80 12.78 19.27
C PHE A 399 33.31 11.38 19.62
N ASP A 400 34.09 10.66 20.44
CA ASP A 400 33.86 9.26 20.78
C ASP A 400 33.71 8.37 19.54
N ASP A 401 32.51 7.86 19.26
CA ASP A 401 32.13 7.01 18.11
C ASP A 401 31.39 7.79 17.00
N THR A 402 31.28 9.11 17.15
CA THR A 402 30.60 9.99 16.20
C THR A 402 31.61 10.68 15.30
N VAL A 403 31.37 10.64 14.00
CA VAL A 403 32.11 11.35 12.95
C VAL A 403 31.15 12.33 12.28
N GLU A 404 31.44 13.62 12.39
CA GLU A 404 30.76 14.68 11.65
C GLU A 404 31.62 15.09 10.47
N LEU A 405 31.03 15.13 9.26
CA LEU A 405 31.71 15.52 8.04
C LEU A 405 31.02 16.73 7.41
N ALA A 406 31.84 17.68 6.93
CA ALA A 406 31.42 18.70 5.99
C ALA A 406 32.17 18.56 4.67
N PHE A 407 31.44 18.60 3.56
CA PHE A 407 32.02 18.43 2.23
C PHE A 407 31.26 19.27 1.19
N GLU A 408 31.98 19.71 0.16
CA GLU A 408 31.39 20.42 -0.96
C GLU A 408 30.83 19.42 -1.97
N MET A 409 29.56 19.59 -2.34
CA MET A 409 28.92 18.79 -3.38
C MET A 409 27.93 19.65 -4.16
N ALA A 410 27.99 19.56 -5.49
CA ALA A 410 27.11 20.30 -6.39
C ALA A 410 27.08 21.84 -6.18
N GLY A 411 28.10 22.40 -5.53
CA GLY A 411 28.19 23.84 -5.23
C GLY A 411 27.63 24.26 -3.87
N ASP A 412 27.12 23.30 -3.08
CA ASP A 412 26.68 23.50 -1.70
C ASP A 412 27.62 22.79 -0.72
N VAL A 413 27.61 23.24 0.54
CA VAL A 413 28.27 22.53 1.65
C VAL A 413 27.23 21.63 2.30
N LEU A 414 27.48 20.32 2.28
CA LEU A 414 26.66 19.32 2.93
C LEU A 414 27.29 18.89 4.25
N PHE A 415 26.43 18.51 5.18
CA PHE A 415 26.81 17.99 6.49
C PHE A 415 26.23 16.59 6.67
N GLY A 416 26.98 15.70 7.31
CA GLY A 416 26.51 14.38 7.71
C GLY A 416 27.11 13.99 9.05
N THR A 417 26.29 13.38 9.90
CA THR A 417 26.69 12.83 11.20
C THR A 417 26.56 11.33 11.12
N PHE A 418 27.65 10.62 11.45
CA PHE A 418 27.77 9.19 11.33
C PHE A 418 28.20 8.60 12.68
N VAL A 419 27.45 7.63 13.19
CA VAL A 419 27.73 6.90 14.43
C VAL A 419 27.86 5.42 14.09
N GLY A 420 28.82 4.73 14.71
CA GLY A 420 29.01 3.30 14.49
C GLY A 420 29.64 2.91 13.15
N PHE A 421 30.12 3.87 12.34
CA PHE A 421 30.78 3.57 11.06
C PHE A 421 32.30 3.36 11.20
N ASP A 422 32.79 2.20 10.77
CA ASP A 422 34.20 1.81 10.84
C ASP A 422 35.03 2.33 9.67
N VAL A 423 34.42 2.40 8.48
CA VAL A 423 35.12 2.67 7.23
C VAL A 423 34.47 3.79 6.43
N PHE A 424 35.29 4.78 6.05
CA PHE A 424 34.93 5.83 5.12
C PHE A 424 35.72 5.63 3.82
N ASN A 425 35.04 5.33 2.71
CA ASN A 425 35.65 5.21 1.39
C ASN A 425 35.51 6.51 0.61
N ILE A 426 36.65 7.14 0.33
CA ILE A 426 36.75 8.43 -0.37
C ILE A 426 37.82 8.28 -1.46
N GLY A 427 37.49 8.63 -2.70
CA GLY A 427 38.40 8.47 -3.84
C GLY A 427 38.85 7.02 -4.08
N GLY A 428 38.05 6.03 -3.68
CA GLY A 428 38.38 4.60 -3.77
C GLY A 428 39.37 4.10 -2.71
N ARG A 429 39.68 4.90 -1.69
CA ARG A 429 40.51 4.49 -0.54
C ARG A 429 39.68 4.45 0.74
N ASN A 430 39.89 3.40 1.54
CA ASN A 430 39.28 3.25 2.85
C ASN A 430 40.10 3.98 3.93
N TYR A 431 39.41 4.67 4.82
CA TYR A 431 39.95 5.33 6.00
C TYR A 431 39.15 4.89 7.22
N GLY A 432 39.84 4.55 8.32
CA GLY A 432 39.19 4.59 9.64
C GLY A 432 39.03 6.04 10.12
N ALA A 433 38.20 6.28 11.13
CA ALA A 433 37.90 7.63 11.64
C ALA A 433 39.17 8.46 11.95
N ALA A 434 40.13 7.90 12.72
CA ALA A 434 41.39 8.59 13.04
C ALA A 434 42.29 8.81 11.81
N GLU A 435 42.29 7.88 10.85
CA GLU A 435 43.06 8.03 9.61
C GLU A 435 42.46 9.11 8.71
N LEU A 436 41.13 9.28 8.75
CA LEU A 436 40.42 10.32 8.03
C LEU A 436 40.74 11.72 8.61
N ASP A 437 40.74 11.85 9.94
CA ASP A 437 41.13 13.11 10.62
C ASP A 437 42.56 13.54 10.31
N ASP A 438 43.52 12.60 10.40
CA ASP A 438 44.91 12.85 10.02
C ASP A 438 45.00 13.27 8.54
N ALA A 439 44.28 12.59 7.65
CA ALA A 439 44.32 12.87 6.21
C ALA A 439 43.72 14.24 5.84
N LEU A 440 42.66 14.67 6.53
CA LEU A 440 42.03 15.98 6.30
C LEU A 440 42.79 17.13 6.94
N SER A 441 43.46 16.89 8.08
CA SER A 441 44.34 17.87 8.74
C SER A 441 45.54 18.29 7.90
N ASP A 442 45.99 17.41 6.99
CA ASP A 442 47.11 17.67 6.07
C ASP A 442 46.69 18.49 4.83
N LEU A 443 45.39 18.69 4.59
CA LEU A 443 44.91 19.52 3.49
C LEU A 443 45.12 21.01 3.79
N PRO A 444 45.47 21.83 2.79
CA PRO A 444 45.60 23.27 2.98
C PRO A 444 44.25 23.84 3.40
N ALA A 445 44.13 24.23 4.67
CA ALA A 445 42.89 24.62 5.30
C ALA A 445 42.02 25.51 4.39
N PRO A 446 40.85 25.02 3.91
CA PRO A 446 39.84 25.91 3.41
C PRO A 446 39.45 26.89 4.54
N SER A 447 38.93 28.06 4.19
CA SER A 447 38.44 29.01 5.19
C SER A 447 37.46 28.29 6.10
N ALA A 448 37.83 28.10 7.37
CA ALA A 448 37.08 27.28 8.33
C ALA A 448 35.59 27.61 8.27
N VAL A 449 34.81 26.70 7.69
CA VAL A 449 33.35 26.74 7.79
C VAL A 449 33.05 26.14 9.15
N PRO A 450 32.44 26.90 10.08
CA PRO A 450 32.02 26.31 11.33
C PRO A 450 31.02 25.19 11.00
N LEU A 451 31.37 23.95 11.39
CA LEU A 451 30.38 22.88 11.49
C LEU A 451 29.22 23.40 12.37
N PRO A 452 27.96 23.00 12.11
CA PRO A 452 26.82 23.42 12.91
C PRO A 452 27.06 23.15 14.40
N ALA A 453 27.48 24.17 15.14
CA ALA A 453 27.89 24.09 16.55
C ALA A 453 26.74 23.70 17.52
N GLY A 454 25.55 23.41 16.98
CA GLY A 454 24.37 23.01 17.73
C GLY A 454 24.57 21.68 18.45
N LEU A 455 25.18 20.69 17.80
CA LEU A 455 25.31 19.34 18.37
C LEU A 455 26.45 19.25 19.39
N SER A 456 27.62 19.83 19.14
CA SER A 456 28.72 19.85 20.13
C SER A 456 28.32 20.57 21.44
N LEU A 457 27.47 21.61 21.35
CA LEU A 457 26.88 22.28 22.54
C LEU A 457 25.76 21.46 23.19
N LEU A 458 24.93 20.76 22.41
CA LEU A 458 23.86 19.90 22.91
C LEU A 458 24.41 18.63 23.59
N LEU A 459 25.42 17.98 23.00
CA LEU A 459 26.13 16.81 23.53
C LEU A 459 26.94 17.15 24.79
N ALA A 460 27.62 18.30 24.81
CA ALA A 460 28.21 18.83 26.05
C ALA A 460 27.14 19.10 27.14
N GLY A 461 25.95 19.56 26.73
CA GLY A 461 24.79 19.75 27.60
C GLY A 461 24.22 18.43 28.17
N LEU A 462 24.08 17.41 27.33
CA LEU A 462 23.59 16.08 27.69
C LEU A 462 24.60 15.31 28.56
N GLY A 463 25.90 15.37 28.24
CA GLY A 463 26.98 14.84 29.07
C GLY A 463 27.04 15.52 30.45
N GLY A 464 26.79 16.84 30.51
CA GLY A 464 26.65 17.59 31.76
C GLY A 464 25.46 17.14 32.63
N LEU A 465 24.32 16.83 32.01
CA LEU A 465 23.12 16.33 32.68
C LEU A 465 23.30 14.88 33.19
N ALA A 466 23.95 14.01 32.40
CA ALA A 466 24.28 12.64 32.81
C ALA A 466 25.25 12.60 34.02
N LEU A 467 26.25 13.49 34.05
CA LEU A 467 27.17 13.66 35.18
C LEU A 467 26.49 14.22 36.44
N MET A 468 25.49 15.09 36.30
CA MET A 468 24.68 15.57 37.43
C MET A 468 23.78 14.47 38.02
N ARG A 469 23.28 13.55 37.19
CA ARG A 469 22.46 12.41 37.64
C ARG A 469 23.26 11.35 38.40
N ARG A 470 24.57 11.22 38.14
CA ARG A 470 25.50 10.35 38.90
C ARG A 470 25.99 10.94 40.24
N ARG A 471 25.68 12.20 40.56
CA ARG A 471 26.12 12.89 41.79
C ARG A 471 24.98 13.17 42.79
N ARG A 472 23.79 12.58 42.60
CA ARG A 472 22.69 12.60 43.57
C ARG A 472 22.44 11.22 44.16
#